data_AF-A0A9P3JYR8-F1
#
_entry.id   AF-A0A9P3JYR8-F1
#
_cell.length_a   1.000
_cell.length_b   1.000
_cell.length_c   1.000
_cell.angle_alpha   90.00
_cell.angle_beta   90.00
_cell.angle_gamma   90.00
#
_symmetry.space_group_name_H-M   'P 1'
#
loop_
_entity.id
_entity.type
_entity.pdbx_description
1 polymer ?
#
loop_
_entity_poly.entity_id
_entity_poly.type
_entity_poly.pdbx_seq_one_letter_code
_entity_poly.pdbx_strand_id
1 'polypeptide(L)'
;MDIVTAFLNGIILEEVYMKQPEGLDDGSGRVCRLKKAIYGLKQAPRAWYHKLEEALLAGGFKKTRLARVANLDGLVGKGQMSKLGFL
;
A
#
# COMPACT_ATOMS: atom_id res chain seq x y z
N MET A 1 11.94 12.26 -5.77
CA MET A 1 11.04 13.33 -6.24
C MET A 1 9.80 13.26 -5.36
N ASP A 2 9.41 14.38 -4.75
CA ASP A 2 8.20 14.42 -3.93
C ASP A 2 7.03 14.94 -4.78
N ILE A 3 5.90 14.24 -4.73
CA ILE A 3 4.71 14.56 -5.51
C ILE A 3 3.58 14.71 -4.51
N VAL A 4 3.24 15.97 -4.21
CA VAL A 4 2.33 16.34 -3.13
C VAL A 4 0.98 15.62 -3.25
N THR A 5 0.49 15.35 -4.47
CA THR A 5 -0.81 14.71 -4.74
C THR A 5 -0.72 13.25 -5.19
N ALA A 6 0.40 12.57 -4.93
CA ALA A 6 0.63 11.19 -5.36
C ALA A 6 -0.51 10.24 -4.95
N PHE A 7 -0.91 10.28 -3.68
CA PHE A 7 -1.90 9.33 -3.15
C PHE A 7 -3.31 9.56 -3.69
N LEU A 8 -3.70 10.80 -3.96
CA LEU A 8 -5.02 11.12 -4.52
C LEU A 8 -5.21 10.60 -5.97
N ASN A 9 -4.13 10.20 -6.62
CA ASN A 9 -4.16 9.60 -7.96
C ASN A 9 -4.08 8.07 -7.95
N GLY A 10 -3.78 7.46 -6.79
CA GLY A 10 -3.76 6.02 -6.63
C GLY A 10 -5.19 5.45 -6.58
N ILE A 11 -5.49 4.48 -7.44
CA ILE A 11 -6.73 3.71 -7.33
C ILE A 11 -6.53 2.63 -6.27
N ILE A 12 -7.45 2.54 -5.31
CA ILE A 12 -7.45 1.45 -4.34
C ILE A 12 -8.18 0.27 -4.99
N LEU A 13 -7.51 -0.87 -5.11
CA LEU A 13 -8.11 -2.13 -5.61
C LEU A 13 -8.93 -2.83 -4.53
N GLU A 14 -8.56 -2.64 -3.27
CA GLU A 14 -9.24 -3.19 -2.10
C GLU A 14 -10.49 -2.38 -1.74
N GLU A 15 -11.53 -3.05 -1.23
CA GLU A 15 -12.70 -2.36 -0.70
C GLU A 15 -12.39 -1.78 0.69
N VAL A 16 -12.23 -0.45 0.74
CA VAL A 16 -11.99 0.26 1.99
C VAL A 16 -13.14 1.20 2.28
N TYR A 17 -13.65 1.09 3.50
CA TYR A 17 -14.73 1.90 4.01
C TYR A 17 -14.22 2.82 5.11
N MET A 18 -14.78 4.01 5.21
CA MET A 18 -14.52 4.95 6.29
C MET A 18 -15.83 5.48 6.86
N LYS A 19 -15.79 5.92 8.12
CA LYS A 19 -16.90 6.68 8.69
C LYS A 19 -17.13 7.95 7.85
N GLN A 20 -18.38 8.39 7.77
CA GLN A 20 -18.70 9.68 7.18
C GLN A 20 -17.90 10.81 7.88
N PRO A 21 -17.36 11.78 7.12
CA PRO A 21 -16.68 12.93 7.69
C PRO A 21 -17.63 13.79 8.54
N GLU A 22 -17.06 14.54 9.47
CA GLU A 22 -17.79 15.59 10.18
C GLU A 22 -18.35 16.61 9.18
N GLY A 23 -19.63 16.97 9.33
CA GLY A 23 -20.36 17.85 8.41
C GLY A 23 -21.01 17.15 7.21
N LEU A 24 -20.73 15.86 6.98
CA LEU A 24 -21.43 15.03 6.01
C LEU A 24 -22.27 13.91 6.65
N ASP A 25 -22.01 13.59 7.91
CA ASP A 25 -22.80 12.63 8.68
C ASP A 25 -24.25 13.12 8.84
N ASP A 26 -25.17 12.36 8.24
CA ASP A 26 -26.61 12.61 8.26
C ASP A 26 -27.35 11.81 9.34
N GLY A 27 -26.61 11.16 10.24
CA GLY A 27 -27.18 10.32 11.30
C GLY A 27 -27.72 8.98 10.79
N SER A 28 -27.57 8.67 9.51
CA SER A 28 -28.10 7.44 8.92
C SER A 28 -27.23 6.21 9.21
N GLY A 29 -26.07 6.38 9.87
CA GLY A 29 -25.10 5.31 10.10
C GLY A 29 -24.42 4.76 8.84
N ARG A 30 -24.56 5.44 7.69
CA ARG A 30 -23.89 5.04 6.44
C ARG A 30 -22.37 5.21 6.56
N VAL A 31 -21.64 4.49 5.73
CA VAL A 31 -20.18 4.57 5.59
C VAL A 31 -19.80 4.93 4.16
N CYS A 32 -18.67 5.62 3.98
CA CYS A 32 -18.16 5.99 2.68
C CYS A 32 -17.25 4.89 2.13
N ARG A 33 -17.49 4.44 0.90
CA ARG A 33 -16.55 3.57 0.18
C ARG A 33 -15.51 4.43 -0.55
N LEU A 34 -14.24 4.23 -0.23
CA LEU A 34 -13.14 4.95 -0.87
C LEU A 34 -12.90 4.40 -2.28
N LYS A 35 -12.93 5.28 -3.27
CA LYS A 35 -12.59 4.96 -4.68
C LYS A 35 -11.14 5.31 -5.03
N LYS A 36 -10.50 6.16 -4.23
CA LYS A 36 -9.15 6.68 -4.42
C LYS A 36 -8.39 6.61 -3.11
N ALA A 37 -7.07 6.44 -3.19
CA ALA A 37 -6.21 6.45 -2.02
C ALA A 37 -6.21 7.86 -1.40
N ILE A 38 -6.30 7.91 -0.08
CA ILE A 38 -6.17 9.11 0.72
C ILE A 38 -4.96 8.95 1.64
N TYR A 39 -4.46 10.05 2.20
CA TYR A 39 -3.34 10.00 3.14
C TYR A 39 -3.67 9.11 4.35
N GLY A 40 -2.64 8.46 4.91
CA GLY A 40 -2.79 7.59 6.09
C GLY A 40 -3.26 6.16 5.78
N LEU A 41 -3.68 5.86 4.55
CA LEU A 41 -3.97 4.48 4.13
C LEU A 41 -2.66 3.70 3.94
N LYS A 42 -2.54 2.54 4.58
CA LYS A 42 -1.38 1.63 4.45
C LYS A 42 -1.13 1.20 3.00
N GLN A 43 -2.20 1.12 2.20
CA GLN A 43 -2.19 0.74 0.80
C GLN A 43 -1.96 1.91 -0.17
N ALA A 44 -2.03 3.16 0.29
CA ALA A 44 -1.83 4.34 -0.56
C ALA A 44 -0.48 4.35 -1.29
N PRO A 45 0.66 3.98 -0.66
CA PRO A 45 1.95 3.88 -1.35
C PRO A 45 1.96 2.87 -2.50
N ARG A 46 1.29 1.71 -2.31
CA ARG A 46 1.20 0.67 -3.33
C ARG A 46 0.30 1.11 -4.49
N ALA A 47 -0.85 1.69 -4.18
CA ALA A 47 -1.77 2.24 -5.18
C ALA A 47 -1.11 3.32 -6.05
N TRP A 48 -0.33 4.21 -5.43
CA TRP A 48 0.45 5.20 -6.16
C TRP A 48 1.54 4.57 -7.03
N TYR A 49 2.28 3.59 -6.51
CA TYR A 49 3.32 2.90 -7.27
C TYR A 49 2.77 2.30 -8.57
N HIS A 50 1.62 1.62 -8.51
CA HIS A 50 0.98 1.06 -9.71
C HIS A 50 0.58 2.15 -10.71
N LYS A 51 -0.01 3.25 -10.23
CA LYS A 51 -0.38 4.38 -11.09
C LYS A 51 0.84 4.99 -11.80
N LEU A 52 1.94 5.13 -11.06
CA LEU A 52 3.20 5.66 -11.58
C LEU A 52 3.83 4.69 -12.59
N GLU A 53 3.84 3.40 -12.30
CA GLU A 53 4.33 2.36 -13.20
C GLU A 53 3.57 2.39 -14.53
N GLU A 54 2.23 2.42 -14.50
CA GLU A 54 1.40 2.56 -15.71
C GLU A 54 1.76 3.82 -16.52
N ALA A 55 1.89 4.97 -15.85
CA ALA A 55 2.20 6.24 -16.51
C ALA A 55 3.59 6.22 -17.16
N LEU A 56 4.59 5.65 -16.49
CA LEU A 56 5.94 5.52 -17.01
C LEU A 56 6.00 4.54 -18.19
N LEU A 57 5.33 3.40 -18.09
CA LEU A 57 5.25 2.43 -19.20
C LEU A 57 4.57 3.05 -20.42
N ALA A 58 3.48 3.80 -20.23
CA ALA A 58 2.82 4.55 -21.30
C ALA A 58 3.73 5.62 -21.93
N GLY A 59 4.63 6.22 -21.14
CA GLY A 59 5.66 7.15 -21.60
C GLY A 59 6.85 6.48 -22.31
N GLY A 60 6.84 5.15 -22.52
CA GLY A 60 7.91 4.41 -23.19
C GLY A 60 9.09 4.04 -22.29
N PHE A 61 8.99 4.30 -20.98
CA PHE A 61 10.01 3.88 -20.02
C PHE A 61 9.90 2.38 -19.75
N LYS A 62 11.02 1.74 -19.41
CA LYS A 62 11.08 0.32 -19.04
C LYS A 62 11.47 0.17 -17.59
N LYS A 63 10.77 -0.70 -16.87
CA LYS A 63 11.11 -1.07 -15.50
C LYS A 63 12.46 -1.78 -15.48
N THR A 64 13.41 -1.24 -14.71
CA THR A 64 14.71 -1.88 -14.49
C THR A 64 14.55 -3.09 -13.56
N ARG A 65 15.26 -4.20 -13.83
CA ARG A 65 15.41 -5.28 -12.84
C ARG A 65 16.36 -4.80 -11.76
N LEU A 66 15.83 -4.31 -10.64
CA LEU A 66 16.57 -4.37 -9.39
C LEU A 66 16.60 -5.86 -8.99
N ALA A 67 17.77 -6.47 -9.07
CA ALA A 67 18.00 -7.74 -8.39
C ALA A 67 17.58 -7.54 -6.92
N ARG A 68 16.72 -8.44 -6.46
CA ARG A 68 16.12 -8.48 -5.12
C ARG A 68 17.06 -7.95 -4.03
N VAL A 69 16.48 -7.30 -3.03
CA VAL A 69 16.90 -7.52 -1.64
C VAL A 69 16.73 -9.02 -1.36
N ALA A 70 17.68 -9.83 -1.83
CA ALA A 70 17.81 -11.25 -1.59
C ALA A 70 19.16 -11.41 -0.91
N ASN A 71 19.22 -11.02 0.36
CA ASN A 71 20.14 -11.57 1.36
C ASN A 71 19.95 -10.81 2.68
N LEU A 72 19.01 -11.28 3.49
CA LEU A 72 19.15 -11.23 4.95
C LEU A 72 18.59 -12.51 5.61
N ASP A 73 17.77 -13.32 4.92
CA ASP A 73 17.35 -14.65 5.42
C ASP A 73 18.45 -15.73 5.38
N GLY A 74 19.67 -15.37 4.93
CA GLY A 74 20.83 -16.28 4.83
C GLY A 74 21.85 -16.17 5.97
N LEU A 75 21.66 -15.27 6.94
CA LEU A 75 22.62 -15.02 8.02
C LEU A 75 22.01 -15.11 9.44
N VAL A 76 20.97 -15.93 9.62
CA VAL A 76 20.69 -16.50 10.95
C VAL A 76 21.20 -17.94 10.91
N GLY A 77 22.34 -18.12 11.56
CA GLY A 77 23.09 -19.36 11.56
C GLY A 77 22.27 -20.57 12.02
N LYS A 78 22.72 -21.74 11.55
CA LYS A 78 22.39 -23.03 12.15
C LYS A 78 22.63 -22.96 13.66
N GLY A 79 21.56 -22.81 14.43
CA GLY A 79 21.51 -22.95 15.88
C GLY A 79 20.42 -23.94 16.22
N GLN A 80 20.81 -25.03 16.89
CA GLN A 80 19.98 -26.17 17.25
C GLN A 80 18.67 -25.82 17.97
N MET A 81 17.67 -26.67 17.67
CA MET A 81 16.43 -26.92 18.39
C MET A 81 16.52 -26.81 19.93
N SER A 82 15.49 -26.22 20.55
CA SER A 82 14.74 -26.89 21.63
C SER A 82 13.35 -26.26 21.83
N LYS A 83 12.46 -27.06 22.43
CA LYS A 83 10.99 -27.04 22.45
C LYS A 83 10.36 -25.98 23.39
N LEU A 84 9.02 -25.94 23.32
CA LEU A 84 8.01 -25.41 24.27
C LEU A 84 7.76 -23.89 24.16
N GLY A 85 6.53 -23.39 24.14
CA GLY A 85 5.21 -23.98 24.34
C GLY A 85 4.15 -22.89 24.19
N PHE A 86 2.94 -23.28 23.83
CA PHE A 86 1.75 -22.44 23.85
C PHE A 86 1.51 -21.86 25.24
N LEU A 87 1.40 -20.53 25.32
CA LEU A 87 0.34 -19.75 25.97
C LEU A 87 0.50 -18.29 25.55
#